data_AF-A0A7J0CPY1-F1
#
_entry.id   AF-A0A7J0CPY1-F1
#
_cell.length_a   1.000
_cell.length_b   1.000
_cell.length_c   1.000
_cell.angle_alpha   90.00
_cell.angle_beta   90.00
_cell.angle_gamma   90.00
#
_symmetry.space_group_name_H-M   'P 1'
#
loop_
_entity.id
_entity.type
_entity.pdbx_description
1 polymer ?
#
loop_
_entity_poly.entity_id
_entity_poly.type
_entity_poly.pdbx_seq_one_letter_code
_entity_poly.pdbx_strand_id
1 'polypeptide(L)'
;MTFMADGQERTLRTNSATVGEALAEAGITLHGHDTTSVDPASFPRDGQTISVMRITDTREVREESVPYAVERSEDPELFRGTEVVERAGRNGVRRVTYAVRTVNGVRQKPRRTAEELVHRPVSRIVRTGTRQRPASVAGADGLNWGALAACESGGRAGAVDPSGTYGGLYQFDTRTWQSLGGSGRPQEAPAAEQTYRAKKLYVQRGASPWPHCGRRLTG
;
A
#
# COMPACT_ATOMS: atom_id res chain seq x y z
N MET A 1 26.88 19.33 -51.70
CA MET A 1 26.32 18.50 -50.62
C MET A 1 25.64 19.40 -49.60
N THR A 2 24.76 18.84 -48.77
CA THR A 2 23.96 19.58 -47.79
C THR A 2 24.13 18.99 -46.40
N PHE A 3 24.33 19.84 -45.39
CA PHE A 3 24.38 19.46 -43.99
C PHE A 3 23.14 19.96 -43.25
N MET A 4 22.52 19.09 -42.46
CA MET A 4 21.44 19.42 -41.53
C MET A 4 21.98 19.35 -40.11
N ALA A 5 22.15 20.49 -39.44
CA ALA A 5 22.68 20.55 -38.08
C ALA A 5 21.93 21.60 -37.26
N ASP A 6 21.55 21.25 -36.03
CA ASP A 6 20.95 22.20 -35.07
C ASP A 6 19.70 22.95 -35.63
N GLY A 7 18.95 22.27 -36.50
CA GLY A 7 17.77 22.83 -37.18
C GLY A 7 18.08 23.76 -38.37
N GLN A 8 19.35 23.93 -38.72
CA GLN A 8 19.81 24.72 -39.85
C GLN A 8 20.29 23.84 -41.00
N GLU A 9 19.99 24.28 -42.22
CA GLU A 9 20.53 23.72 -43.46
C GLU A 9 21.75 24.53 -43.91
N ARG A 10 22.83 23.83 -44.28
CA ARG A 10 24.04 24.44 -44.88
C ARG A 10 24.46 23.67 -46.12
N THR A 11 24.41 24.33 -47.27
CA THR A 11 24.87 23.77 -48.53
C THR A 11 26.32 24.16 -48.77
N LEU A 12 27.17 23.17 -49.03
CA LEU A 12 28.59 23.35 -49.30
C LEU A 12 28.98 22.69 -50.61
N ARG A 13 29.80 23.40 -51.39
CA ARG A 13 30.57 22.85 -52.50
C ARG A 13 32.02 22.74 -52.05
N THR A 14 32.55 21.52 -52.07
CA THR A 14 33.86 21.20 -51.49
C THR A 14 34.58 20.15 -52.35
N ASN A 15 35.89 20.12 -52.25
CA ASN A 15 36.78 19.07 -52.79
C ASN A 15 37.46 18.26 -51.67
N SER A 16 36.96 18.37 -50.42
CA SER A 16 37.40 17.57 -49.28
C SER A 16 37.35 16.06 -49.58
N ALA A 17 38.31 15.31 -49.05
CA ALA A 17 38.40 13.87 -49.26
C ALA A 17 37.41 13.10 -48.37
N THR A 18 36.96 13.72 -47.28
CA THR A 18 36.06 13.10 -46.30
C THR A 18 34.89 14.00 -45.92
N VAL A 19 33.79 13.38 -45.47
CA VAL A 19 32.62 14.08 -44.92
C VAL A 19 32.98 14.94 -43.70
N GLY A 20 33.91 14.47 -42.86
CA GLY A 20 34.36 15.19 -41.67
C GLY A 20 35.08 16.51 -41.99
N GLU A 21 35.95 16.51 -43.01
CA GLU A 21 36.61 17.73 -43.50
C GLU A 21 35.59 18.72 -44.09
N ALA A 22 34.69 18.22 -44.93
CA ALA A 22 33.61 19.02 -45.51
C ALA A 22 32.69 19.63 -44.44
N LEU A 23 32.44 18.91 -43.34
CA LEU A 23 31.64 19.39 -42.22
C LEU A 23 32.36 20.54 -41.47
N ALA A 24 33.68 20.42 -41.27
CA ALA A 24 34.50 21.46 -40.67
C ALA A 24 34.58 22.72 -41.55
N GLU A 25 34.71 22.57 -42.88
CA GLU A 25 34.64 23.69 -43.84
C GLU A 25 33.29 24.42 -43.78
N ALA A 26 32.19 23.68 -43.54
CA ALA A 26 30.86 24.26 -43.33
C ALA A 26 30.71 24.97 -41.97
N GLY A 27 31.78 25.04 -41.17
CA GLY A 27 31.79 25.63 -39.83
C GLY A 27 30.98 24.82 -38.81
N ILE A 28 30.84 23.51 -39.01
CA ILE A 28 30.15 22.60 -38.10
C ILE A 28 31.19 21.67 -37.47
N THR A 29 31.35 21.75 -36.16
CA THR A 29 32.27 20.88 -35.40
C THR A 29 31.50 19.80 -34.66
N LEU A 30 32.00 18.56 -34.72
CA LEU A 30 31.52 17.46 -33.89
C LEU A 30 32.28 17.46 -32.56
N HIS A 31 31.56 17.26 -31.46
CA HIS A 31 32.14 17.19 -30.12
C HIS A 31 31.73 15.92 -29.40
N GLY A 32 32.64 15.36 -28.60
CA GLY A 32 32.37 14.19 -27.77
C GLY A 32 31.87 12.99 -28.59
N HIS A 33 30.59 12.67 -28.45
CA HIS A 33 29.94 11.53 -29.13
C HIS A 33 29.06 11.95 -30.31
N ASP A 34 29.09 13.22 -30.72
CA ASP A 34 28.41 13.69 -31.92
C ASP A 34 28.85 12.89 -33.15
N THR A 35 27.92 12.66 -34.06
CA THR A 35 28.20 11.90 -35.29
C THR A 35 27.29 12.36 -36.43
N THR A 36 27.51 11.83 -37.62
CA THR A 36 26.72 12.12 -38.82
C THR A 36 25.90 10.90 -39.27
N SER A 37 24.88 11.12 -40.11
CA SER A 37 24.06 10.04 -40.69
C SER A 37 24.85 9.07 -41.58
N VAL A 38 26.07 9.44 -41.96
CA VAL A 38 27.07 8.59 -42.62
C VAL A 38 28.38 8.68 -41.85
N ASP A 39 29.32 7.76 -42.11
CA ASP A 39 30.64 7.79 -41.49
C ASP A 39 31.39 9.09 -41.87
N PRO A 40 31.87 9.90 -40.90
CA PRO A 40 32.67 11.09 -41.17
C PRO A 40 33.93 10.83 -42.02
N ALA A 41 34.49 9.61 -41.96
CA ALA A 41 35.66 9.22 -42.77
C ALA A 41 35.29 8.80 -44.21
N SER A 42 33.99 8.68 -44.52
CA SER A 42 33.55 8.31 -45.88
C SER A 42 33.71 9.45 -46.88
N PHE A 43 33.78 9.09 -48.16
CA PHE A 43 33.90 10.04 -49.26
C PHE A 43 32.59 10.83 -49.49
N PRO A 44 32.64 12.17 -49.60
CA PRO A 44 31.45 12.99 -49.89
C PRO A 44 30.87 12.69 -51.27
N ARG A 45 29.56 12.51 -51.39
CA ARG A 45 28.87 12.30 -52.68
C ARG A 45 28.15 13.56 -53.13
N ASP A 46 28.09 13.75 -54.45
CA ASP A 46 27.34 14.87 -55.02
C ASP A 46 25.85 14.76 -54.70
N GLY A 47 25.21 15.90 -54.43
CA GLY A 47 23.80 15.97 -54.00
C GLY A 47 23.46 15.30 -52.67
N GLN A 48 24.44 14.77 -51.91
CA GLN A 48 24.19 14.07 -50.65
C GLN A 48 23.74 15.02 -49.54
N THR A 49 22.73 14.61 -48.77
CA THR A 49 22.31 15.25 -47.51
C THR A 49 22.83 14.46 -46.31
N ILE A 50 23.48 15.16 -45.39
CA ILE A 50 24.08 14.58 -44.19
C ILE A 50 23.50 15.26 -42.96
N SER A 51 22.88 14.48 -42.08
CA SER A 51 22.34 14.97 -40.83
C SER A 51 23.36 14.82 -39.71
N VAL A 52 23.58 15.88 -38.95
CA VAL A 52 24.37 15.87 -37.72
C VAL A 52 23.49 15.42 -36.57
N MET A 53 23.98 14.46 -35.80
CA MET A 53 23.36 13.96 -34.58
C MET A 53 24.16 14.49 -33.40
N ARG A 54 23.57 15.43 -32.65
CA ARG A 54 24.11 15.92 -31.38
C ARG A 54 23.83 14.92 -30.28
N ILE A 55 24.87 14.37 -29.67
CA ILE A 55 24.75 13.31 -28.67
C ILE A 55 25.33 13.77 -27.35
N THR A 56 24.50 13.80 -26.33
CA THR A 56 24.91 14.11 -24.96
C THR A 56 24.61 12.92 -24.05
N ASP A 57 25.65 12.40 -23.40
CA ASP A 57 25.52 11.39 -22.35
C ASP A 57 25.65 12.06 -20.98
N THR A 58 24.63 11.90 -20.14
CA THR A 58 24.58 12.43 -18.78
C THR A 58 24.30 11.32 -17.77
N ARG A 59 24.67 11.58 -16.52
CA ARG A 59 24.29 10.74 -15.38
C ARG A 59 23.22 11.44 -14.58
N GLU A 60 22.14 10.72 -14.31
CA GLU A 60 21.06 11.20 -13.45
C GLU A 60 20.96 10.28 -12.24
N VAL A 61 20.96 10.87 -11.05
CA VAL A 61 20.83 10.14 -9.79
C VAL A 61 19.41 10.36 -9.27
N ARG A 62 18.72 9.27 -8.95
CA ARG A 62 17.39 9.30 -8.34
C ARG A 62 17.38 8.53 -7.05
N GLU A 63 16.72 9.08 -6.04
CA GLU A 63 16.39 8.36 -4.82
C GLU A 63 15.01 7.73 -4.97
N GLU A 64 14.93 6.43 -4.71
CA GLU A 64 13.70 5.65 -4.75
C GLU A 64 13.45 5.02 -3.39
N SER A 65 12.17 5.02 -2.99
CA SER A 65 11.73 4.36 -1.76
C SER A 65 11.79 2.85 -1.88
N VAL A 66 12.33 2.18 -0.87
CA VAL A 66 12.30 0.72 -0.72
C VAL A 66 11.25 0.37 0.34
N PRO A 67 10.14 -0.31 -0.02
CA PRO A 67 9.10 -0.66 0.94
C PRO A 67 9.62 -1.52 2.10
N TYR A 68 9.05 -1.35 3.29
CA TYR A 68 9.32 -2.23 4.43
C TYR A 68 8.45 -3.50 4.40
N ALA A 69 8.93 -4.55 5.05
CA ALA A 69 8.17 -5.77 5.30
C ALA A 69 7.31 -5.65 6.56
N VAL A 70 6.18 -6.34 6.58
CA VAL A 70 5.34 -6.49 7.79
C VAL A 70 5.58 -7.88 8.37
N GLU A 71 6.11 -7.91 9.58
CA GLU A 71 6.33 -9.12 10.36
C GLU A 71 5.23 -9.24 11.41
N ARG A 72 4.62 -10.43 11.49
CA ARG A 72 3.56 -10.74 12.44
C ARG A 72 4.10 -11.72 13.48
N SER A 73 3.87 -11.41 14.75
CA SER A 73 4.24 -12.28 15.86
C SER A 73 3.02 -12.59 16.72
N GLU A 74 2.85 -13.85 17.11
CA GLU A 74 1.73 -14.26 17.93
C GLU A 74 1.92 -13.84 19.39
N ASP A 75 0.83 -13.39 20.01
CA ASP A 75 0.82 -12.96 21.40
C ASP A 75 -0.29 -13.66 22.19
N PRO A 76 0.04 -14.57 23.12
CA PRO A 76 -0.93 -15.27 23.95
C PRO A 76 -1.52 -14.39 25.07
N GLU A 77 -1.01 -13.19 25.30
CA GLU A 77 -1.59 -12.24 26.26
C GLU A 77 -2.74 -11.45 25.65
N LEU A 78 -2.68 -11.21 24.33
CA LEU A 78 -3.69 -10.49 23.57
C LEU A 78 -4.82 -11.42 23.11
N PHE A 79 -6.06 -10.92 23.21
CA PHE A 79 -7.23 -11.65 22.73
C PHE A 79 -7.19 -11.83 21.21
N ARG A 80 -7.62 -13.01 20.76
CA ARG A 80 -7.80 -13.33 19.34
C ARG A 80 -8.57 -12.22 18.62
N GLY A 81 -8.04 -11.81 17.47
CA GLY A 81 -8.57 -10.70 16.66
C GLY A 81 -8.05 -9.32 17.07
N THR A 82 -7.25 -9.22 18.14
CA THR A 82 -6.55 -7.97 18.50
C THR A 82 -5.22 -7.92 17.74
N GLU A 83 -4.95 -6.81 17.07
CA GLU A 83 -3.65 -6.52 16.48
C GLU A 83 -3.06 -5.26 17.15
N VAL A 84 -1.80 -5.34 17.56
CA VAL A 84 -1.08 -4.21 18.16
C VAL A 84 0.21 -4.00 17.37
N VAL A 85 0.47 -2.77 16.96
CA VAL A 85 1.75 -2.42 16.32
C VAL A 85 2.79 -2.26 17.42
N GLU A 86 3.70 -3.23 17.52
CA GLU A 86 4.83 -3.16 18.44
C GLU A 86 5.90 -2.20 17.92
N ARG A 87 6.18 -2.26 16.61
CA ARG A 87 7.15 -1.38 15.97
C ARG A 87 6.62 -0.86 14.63
N ALA A 88 6.64 0.45 14.46
CA ALA A 88 6.32 1.07 13.17
C ALA A 88 7.39 0.74 12.12
N GLY A 89 6.94 0.43 10.90
CA GLY A 89 7.82 0.23 9.77
C GLY A 89 8.25 1.55 9.15
N ARG A 90 9.43 1.57 8.53
CA ARG A 90 9.96 2.73 7.80
C ARG A 90 10.55 2.27 6.47
N ASN A 91 10.16 2.93 5.39
CA ASN A 91 10.73 2.65 4.08
C ASN A 91 12.23 2.95 4.09
N GLY A 92 12.99 2.14 3.37
CA GLY A 92 14.38 2.42 3.04
C GLY A 92 14.47 3.38 1.86
N VAL A 93 15.71 3.72 1.51
CA VAL A 93 16.03 4.55 0.36
C VAL A 93 17.14 3.88 -0.42
N ARG A 94 16.91 3.68 -1.72
CA ARG A 94 17.96 3.30 -2.66
C ARG A 94 18.26 4.46 -3.59
N ARG A 95 19.52 4.59 -3.94
CA ARG A 95 20.01 5.54 -4.93
C ARG A 95 20.27 4.79 -6.22
N VAL A 96 19.61 5.21 -7.29
CA VAL A 96 19.72 4.60 -8.61
C VAL A 96 20.36 5.60 -9.55
N THR A 97 21.46 5.19 -10.19
CA THR A 97 22.13 6.01 -11.22
C THR A 97 21.70 5.53 -12.59
N TYR A 98 21.28 6.49 -13.41
CA TYR A 98 20.88 6.27 -14.79
C TYR A 98 21.87 6.93 -15.74
N ALA A 99 22.26 6.21 -16.79
CA ALA A 99 22.82 6.82 -17.98
C ALA A 99 21.69 7.30 -18.87
N VAL A 100 21.71 8.58 -19.21
CA VAL A 100 20.72 9.25 -20.06
C VAL A 100 21.45 9.73 -21.30
N ARG A 101 21.10 9.16 -22.45
CA ARG A 101 21.56 9.61 -23.76
C ARG A 101 20.49 10.50 -24.38
N THR A 102 20.91 11.65 -24.88
CA THR A 102 20.05 12.57 -25.62
C THR A 102 20.59 12.66 -27.04
N VAL A 103 19.70 12.52 -28.04
CA VAL A 103 20.05 12.65 -29.45
C VAL A 103 19.19 13.77 -30.05
N ASN A 104 19.84 14.82 -30.55
CA ASN A 104 19.15 16.02 -31.08
C ASN A 104 18.11 16.59 -30.10
N GLY A 105 18.48 16.68 -28.82
CA GLY A 105 17.58 17.16 -27.75
C GLY A 105 16.52 16.14 -27.28
N VAL A 106 16.35 15.01 -27.98
CA VAL A 106 15.39 13.97 -27.61
C VAL A 106 16.02 12.98 -26.63
N ARG A 107 15.51 12.99 -25.40
CA ARG A 107 15.94 12.08 -24.33
C ARG A 107 15.54 10.65 -24.65
N GLN A 108 16.52 9.77 -24.76
CA GLN A 108 16.32 8.32 -24.93
C GLN A 108 15.93 7.67 -23.60
N LYS A 109 15.42 6.44 -23.66
CA LYS A 109 15.06 5.66 -22.46
C LYS A 109 16.28 5.53 -21.54
N PRO A 110 16.23 6.03 -20.29
CA PRO A 110 17.34 5.93 -19.36
C PRO A 110 17.70 4.48 -19.06
N ARG A 111 19.00 4.16 -19.03
CA ARG A 111 19.49 2.84 -18.65
C ARG A 111 20.05 2.91 -17.24
N ARG A 112 19.54 2.05 -16.33
CA ARG A 112 20.11 1.90 -15.00
C ARG A 112 21.54 1.35 -15.10
N THR A 113 22.49 2.02 -14.47
CA THR A 113 23.92 1.64 -14.50
C THR A 113 24.45 1.25 -13.12
N ALA A 114 23.89 1.82 -12.05
CA ALA A 114 24.26 1.47 -10.69
C ALA A 114 23.05 1.60 -9.75
N GLU A 115 23.06 0.83 -8.67
CA GLU A 115 22.09 0.87 -7.59
C GLU A 115 22.83 0.68 -6.27
N GLU A 116 22.51 1.52 -5.28
CA GLU A 116 23.08 1.46 -3.95
C GLU A 116 21.98 1.65 -2.91
N LEU A 117 21.97 0.82 -1.87
CA LEU A 117 21.04 0.98 -0.76
C LEU A 117 21.62 1.96 0.25
N VAL A 118 21.06 3.17 0.32
CA VAL A 118 21.50 4.24 1.22
C VAL A 118 20.97 4.01 2.63
N HIS A 119 19.68 3.67 2.74
CA HIS A 119 19.02 3.38 4.01
C HIS A 119 18.26 2.07 3.90
N ARG A 120 18.50 1.15 4.84
CA ARG A 120 17.75 -0.11 4.91
C ARG A 120 16.32 0.14 5.38
N PRO A 121 15.32 -0.52 4.80
CA PRO A 121 13.96 -0.49 5.35
C PRO A 121 13.94 -1.12 6.74
N VAL A 122 13.09 -0.60 7.62
CA VAL A 122 12.83 -1.15 8.95
C VAL A 122 11.48 -1.84 8.93
N SER A 123 11.44 -3.15 9.22
CA SER A 123 10.19 -3.92 9.26
C SER A 123 9.22 -3.37 10.31
N ARG A 124 7.94 -3.32 9.93
CA ARG A 124 6.82 -3.12 10.86
C ARG A 124 6.56 -4.43 11.59
N ILE A 125 6.54 -4.41 12.92
CA ILE A 125 6.19 -5.58 13.73
C ILE A 125 4.78 -5.39 14.27
N VAL A 126 3.91 -6.37 14.01
CA VAL A 126 2.52 -6.42 14.49
C VAL A 126 2.36 -7.67 15.36
N ARG A 127 2.01 -7.47 16.63
CA ARG A 127 1.61 -8.55 17.53
C ARG A 127 0.14 -8.89 17.29
N THR A 128 -0.15 -10.16 17.02
CA THR A 128 -1.50 -10.68 16.79
C THR A 128 -1.92 -11.54 17.96
N GLY A 129 -3.04 -11.21 18.59
CA GLY A 129 -3.54 -11.95 19.73
C GLY A 129 -3.98 -13.37 19.38
N THR A 130 -3.63 -14.33 20.22
CA THR A 130 -4.05 -15.74 20.10
C THR A 130 -4.89 -16.22 21.27
N ARG A 131 -4.97 -15.44 22.36
CA ARG A 131 -5.73 -15.77 23.55
C ARG A 131 -7.21 -15.91 23.24
N GLN A 132 -7.79 -17.06 23.56
CA GLN A 132 -9.23 -17.23 23.48
C GLN A 132 -9.92 -16.35 24.52
N ARG A 133 -11.02 -15.71 24.13
CA ARG A 133 -11.92 -15.10 25.11
C ARG A 133 -12.60 -16.22 25.90
N PRO A 134 -12.84 -16.04 27.21
CA PRO A 134 -13.59 -17.02 27.98
C PRO A 134 -14.96 -17.28 27.34
N ALA A 135 -15.36 -18.54 27.22
CA ALA A 135 -16.68 -18.90 26.69
C ALA A 135 -17.82 -18.54 27.67
N SER A 136 -17.48 -18.30 28.94
CA SER A 136 -18.41 -17.91 29.98
C SER A 136 -17.79 -17.03 31.06
N VAL A 137 -18.62 -16.55 31.98
CA VAL A 137 -18.19 -15.94 33.24
C VAL A 137 -18.69 -16.79 34.39
N ALA A 138 -17.85 -16.98 35.41
CA ALA A 138 -18.22 -17.69 36.63
C ALA A 138 -19.42 -17.02 37.31
N GLY A 139 -20.32 -17.82 37.88
CA GLY A 139 -21.55 -17.34 38.54
C GLY A 139 -22.78 -17.24 37.62
N ALA A 140 -22.64 -17.57 36.34
CA ALA A 140 -23.74 -17.51 35.37
C ALA A 140 -23.96 -18.82 34.58
N ASP A 141 -23.12 -19.84 34.75
CA ASP A 141 -23.11 -21.03 33.88
C ASP A 141 -24.26 -22.03 34.10
N GLY A 142 -24.90 -22.00 35.27
CA GLY A 142 -26.05 -22.86 35.60
C GLY A 142 -27.42 -22.26 35.28
N LEU A 143 -27.49 -21.07 34.69
CA LEU A 143 -28.76 -20.39 34.43
C LEU A 143 -29.35 -20.75 33.06
N ASN A 144 -30.68 -20.68 32.95
CA ASN A 144 -31.39 -21.00 31.73
C ASN A 144 -31.40 -19.82 30.74
N TRP A 145 -30.25 -19.60 30.11
CA TRP A 145 -30.05 -18.55 29.09
C TRP A 145 -30.93 -18.75 27.86
N GLY A 146 -31.24 -19.99 27.51
CA GLY A 146 -32.15 -20.30 26.40
C GLY A 146 -33.57 -19.80 26.67
N ALA A 147 -34.09 -20.00 27.89
CA ALA A 147 -35.41 -19.51 28.26
C ALA A 147 -35.48 -17.98 28.36
N LEU A 148 -34.39 -17.34 28.81
CA LEU A 148 -34.28 -15.89 28.75
C LEU A 148 -34.29 -15.38 27.30
N ALA A 149 -33.44 -15.92 26.43
CA ALA A 149 -33.38 -15.51 25.03
C ALA A 149 -34.69 -15.77 24.27
N ALA A 150 -35.37 -16.88 24.56
CA ALA A 150 -36.69 -17.17 24.02
C ALA A 150 -37.74 -16.13 24.46
N CYS A 151 -37.64 -15.60 25.68
CA CYS A 151 -38.49 -14.52 26.15
C CYS A 151 -38.20 -13.19 25.47
N GLU A 152 -36.92 -12.82 25.42
CA GLU A 152 -36.47 -11.49 24.99
C GLU A 152 -36.58 -11.31 23.48
N SER A 153 -36.25 -12.34 22.69
CA SER A 153 -36.23 -12.21 21.23
C SER A 153 -36.88 -13.36 20.47
N GLY A 154 -37.46 -14.34 21.18
CA GLY A 154 -37.86 -15.60 20.56
C GLY A 154 -36.66 -16.46 20.13
N GLY A 155 -35.49 -16.25 20.73
CA GLY A 155 -34.26 -16.98 20.40
C GLY A 155 -33.57 -16.53 19.11
N ARG A 156 -33.94 -15.37 18.56
CA ARG A 156 -33.37 -14.83 17.31
C ARG A 156 -32.19 -13.90 17.60
N ALA A 157 -31.00 -14.26 17.15
CA ALA A 157 -29.78 -13.48 17.37
C ALA A 157 -29.72 -12.19 16.55
N GLY A 158 -30.41 -12.13 15.41
CA GLY A 158 -30.55 -10.93 14.59
C GLY A 158 -31.76 -10.06 14.94
N ALA A 159 -32.47 -10.35 16.04
CA ALA A 159 -33.67 -9.61 16.40
C ALA A 159 -33.35 -8.15 16.73
N VAL A 160 -34.22 -7.25 16.29
CA VAL A 160 -34.19 -5.83 16.62
C VAL A 160 -35.59 -5.45 17.06
N ASP A 161 -35.72 -4.69 18.13
CA ASP A 161 -37.00 -4.22 18.61
C ASP A 161 -37.59 -3.17 17.63
N PRO A 162 -38.92 -2.91 17.66
CA PRO A 162 -39.55 -1.95 16.75
C PRO A 162 -38.95 -0.53 16.80
N SER A 163 -38.36 -0.11 17.92
CA SER A 163 -37.70 1.19 18.04
C SER A 163 -36.31 1.22 17.40
N GLY A 164 -35.71 0.07 17.12
CA GLY A 164 -34.33 -0.03 16.63
C GLY A 164 -33.26 0.22 17.70
N THR A 165 -33.65 0.35 18.97
CA THR A 165 -32.77 0.69 20.10
C THR A 165 -32.09 -0.54 20.67
N TYR A 166 -32.86 -1.62 20.80
CA TYR A 166 -32.48 -2.88 21.41
C TYR A 166 -32.34 -3.99 20.36
N GLY A 167 -31.32 -4.81 20.50
CA GLY A 167 -31.03 -5.86 19.53
C GLY A 167 -30.36 -7.10 20.13
N GLY A 168 -30.43 -8.19 19.39
CA GLY A 168 -29.86 -9.48 19.76
C GLY A 168 -30.78 -10.36 20.61
N LEU A 169 -30.26 -11.54 20.96
CA LEU A 169 -30.86 -12.57 21.80
C LEU A 169 -31.40 -12.03 23.12
N TYR A 170 -30.75 -11.03 23.70
CA TYR A 170 -31.03 -10.51 25.04
C TYR A 170 -31.45 -9.04 25.03
N GLN A 171 -31.81 -8.52 23.85
CA GLN A 171 -32.32 -7.15 23.65
C GLN A 171 -31.42 -6.09 24.33
N PHE A 172 -30.14 -6.08 23.97
CA PHE A 172 -29.18 -5.08 24.45
C PHE A 172 -29.38 -3.75 23.73
N ASP A 173 -29.28 -2.64 24.46
CA ASP A 173 -28.97 -1.35 23.83
C ASP A 173 -27.48 -1.30 23.45
N THR A 174 -27.15 -0.48 22.44
CA THR A 174 -25.78 -0.39 21.92
C THR A 174 -24.77 0.14 22.95
N ARG A 175 -25.20 1.02 23.87
CA ARG A 175 -24.31 1.61 24.88
C ARG A 175 -23.92 0.56 25.92
N THR A 176 -24.89 -0.19 26.43
CA THR A 176 -24.63 -1.29 27.37
C THR A 176 -23.79 -2.38 26.70
N TRP A 177 -24.10 -2.75 25.45
CA TRP A 177 -23.32 -3.70 24.65
C TRP A 177 -21.83 -3.32 24.59
N GLN A 178 -21.55 -2.06 24.23
CA GLN A 178 -20.19 -1.52 24.15
C GLN A 178 -19.52 -1.45 25.52
N SER A 179 -20.24 -1.06 26.57
CA SER A 179 -19.72 -1.04 27.96
C SER A 179 -19.23 -2.41 28.45
N LEU A 180 -19.83 -3.49 27.93
CA LEU A 180 -19.42 -4.87 28.24
C LEU A 180 -18.22 -5.33 27.41
N GLY A 181 -17.68 -4.48 26.54
CA GLY A 181 -16.54 -4.70 25.64
C GLY A 181 -16.94 -4.96 24.18
N GLY A 182 -18.17 -4.61 23.78
CA GLY A 182 -18.81 -5.05 22.54
C GLY A 182 -18.42 -4.11 21.41
N SER A 183 -18.19 -4.65 20.21
CA SER A 183 -18.03 -3.84 19.01
C SER A 183 -19.32 -3.86 18.19
N GLY A 184 -19.60 -2.78 17.45
CA GLY A 184 -20.79 -2.69 16.60
C GLY A 184 -22.11 -2.74 17.35
N ARG A 185 -23.16 -3.27 16.70
CA ARG A 185 -24.49 -3.47 17.31
C ARG A 185 -24.65 -4.91 17.81
N PRO A 186 -25.42 -5.15 18.90
CA PRO A 186 -25.52 -6.47 19.50
C PRO A 186 -26.06 -7.56 18.55
N GLN A 187 -27.02 -7.21 17.69
CA GLN A 187 -27.61 -8.13 16.70
C GLN A 187 -26.67 -8.55 15.57
N GLU A 188 -25.55 -7.85 15.39
CA GLU A 188 -24.53 -8.15 14.36
C GLU A 188 -23.49 -9.14 14.90
N ALA A 189 -23.40 -9.31 16.22
CA ALA A 189 -22.46 -10.21 16.86
C ALA A 189 -22.98 -11.66 16.84
N PRO A 190 -22.10 -12.68 16.83
CA PRO A 190 -22.50 -14.08 16.95
C PRO A 190 -23.28 -14.34 18.26
N ALA A 191 -24.25 -15.26 18.21
CA ALA A 191 -25.08 -15.66 19.36
C ALA A 191 -24.26 -16.01 20.62
N ALA A 192 -23.11 -16.65 20.44
CA ALA A 192 -22.19 -16.99 21.52
C ALA A 192 -21.62 -15.74 22.21
N GLU A 193 -21.25 -14.71 21.44
CA GLU A 193 -20.77 -13.44 22.00
C GLU A 193 -21.90 -12.72 22.73
N GLN A 194 -23.09 -12.67 22.13
CA GLN A 194 -24.28 -12.08 22.77
C GLN A 194 -24.56 -12.72 24.14
N THR A 195 -24.50 -14.06 24.20
CA THR A 195 -24.69 -14.82 25.45
C THR A 195 -23.58 -14.57 26.44
N TYR A 196 -22.33 -14.52 26.00
CA TYR A 196 -21.20 -14.18 26.86
C TYR A 196 -21.38 -12.79 27.51
N ARG A 197 -21.86 -11.79 26.75
CA ARG A 197 -22.12 -10.46 27.31
C ARG A 197 -23.32 -10.43 28.26
N ALA A 198 -24.37 -11.19 27.97
CA ALA A 198 -25.51 -11.35 28.87
C ALA A 198 -25.09 -11.97 30.20
N LYS A 199 -24.29 -13.04 30.16
CA LYS A 199 -23.68 -13.63 31.36
C LYS A 199 -22.85 -12.59 32.13
N LYS A 200 -22.01 -11.80 31.45
CA LYS A 200 -21.21 -10.73 32.07
C LYS A 200 -22.07 -9.66 32.74
N LEU A 201 -23.15 -9.22 32.09
CA LEU A 201 -24.07 -8.23 32.64
C LEU A 201 -24.81 -8.79 33.88
N TYR A 202 -25.22 -10.06 33.84
CA TYR A 202 -25.86 -10.71 34.97
C TYR A 202 -24.94 -10.80 36.19
N VAL A 203 -23.67 -11.15 36.00
CA VAL A 203 -22.71 -11.17 37.11
C VAL A 203 -22.56 -9.78 37.76
N GLN A 204 -22.76 -8.70 37.00
CA GLN A 204 -22.67 -7.33 37.52
C GLN A 204 -23.96 -6.82 38.16
N ARG A 205 -25.14 -7.20 37.63
CA ARG A 205 -26.43 -6.55 37.95
C ARG A 205 -27.55 -7.53 38.30
N GLY A 206 -27.24 -8.83 38.38
CA GLY A 206 -28.22 -9.90 38.47
C GLY A 206 -29.21 -9.86 37.30
N ALA A 207 -30.45 -10.24 37.57
CA ALA A 207 -31.53 -10.28 36.58
C ALA A 207 -32.17 -8.91 36.28
N SER A 208 -31.76 -7.83 36.96
CA SER A 208 -32.40 -6.51 36.85
C SER A 208 -32.51 -5.92 35.43
N PRO A 209 -31.56 -6.17 34.49
CA PRO A 209 -31.69 -5.68 33.11
C PRO A 209 -32.80 -6.36 32.30
N TRP A 210 -33.31 -7.50 32.78
CA TRP A 210 -34.39 -8.26 32.16
C TRP A 210 -35.57 -8.34 33.14
N PRO A 211 -36.29 -7.22 33.39
CA PRO A 211 -37.26 -7.15 34.49
C PRO A 211 -38.43 -8.16 34.36
N HIS A 212 -38.82 -8.50 33.13
CA HIS A 212 -39.95 -9.42 32.89
C HIS A 212 -39.51 -10.86 32.60
N CYS A 213 -38.39 -11.02 31.91
CA CYS A 213 -37.90 -12.31 31.46
C CYS A 213 -36.82 -12.91 32.37
N GLY A 214 -36.19 -12.11 33.22
CA GLY A 214 -35.09 -12.51 34.10
C GLY A 214 -35.45 -13.66 35.05
N ARG A 215 -36.73 -13.76 35.46
CA ARG A 215 -37.26 -14.90 36.23
C ARG A 215 -37.03 -16.26 35.54
N ARG A 216 -36.99 -16.30 34.21
CA ARG A 216 -36.80 -17.52 33.43
C ARG A 216 -35.38 -18.08 33.51
N LEU A 217 -34.44 -17.35 34.10
CA LEU A 217 -33.07 -17.83 34.32
C LEU A 217 -32.99 -18.95 35.37
N THR A 218 -33.94 -19.01 36.32
CA THR A 218 -33.90 -19.94 37.46
C THR A 218 -35.09 -20.90 37.55
N GLY A 219 -36.13 -20.71 36.73
CA GLY A 219 -37.38 -21.49 36.76
C GLY A 219 -38.60 -20.59 36.78
#